data_AF-A0A9D1TCA5-F1
#
_entry.id   AF-A0A9D1TCA5-F1
#
_cell.length_a   1.000
_cell.length_b   1.000
_cell.length_c   1.000
_cell.angle_alpha   90.00
_cell.angle_beta   90.00
_cell.angle_gamma   90.00
#
_symmetry.space_group_name_H-M   'P 1'
#
loop_
_entity.id
_entity.type
_entity.pdbx_description
1 polymer ?
#
loop_
_entity_poly.entity_id
_entity_poly.type
_entity_poly.pdbx_seq_one_letter_code
_entity_poly.pdbx_strand_id
1 'polypeptide(L)'
;MKKILALMLIVWLAAGSVSAFAEETVPVFDDILFENGKDALWLIASGDYELALSLLNFAEGVPSAEDFELFITANFPSIADGMVQYEVAVAYYDPQSALWTLAIPVEEPENEEVETFVLFSQDGTCFVGCGYMPWGDVEAQYENLYDVIWNVEYQPEDMLVLVDDANL
;
A
#
# COMPACT_ATOMS: atom_id res chain seq x y z
N MET A 1 -24.30 -54.81 13.95
CA MET A 1 -23.80 -53.50 14.42
C MET A 1 -22.66 -52.97 13.54
N LYS A 2 -22.88 -52.80 12.22
CA LYS A 2 -21.87 -52.22 11.29
C LYS A 2 -22.46 -51.33 10.19
N LYS A 3 -23.79 -51.29 10.04
CA LYS A 3 -24.47 -50.50 8.99
C LYS A 3 -24.99 -49.13 9.48
N ILE A 4 -24.97 -48.88 10.79
CA ILE A 4 -25.45 -47.62 11.39
C ILE A 4 -24.30 -46.61 11.56
N LEU A 5 -23.05 -47.07 11.65
CA LEU A 5 -21.87 -46.20 11.79
C LEU A 5 -21.47 -45.50 10.47
N ALA A 6 -21.76 -46.11 9.32
CA ALA A 6 -21.41 -45.52 8.02
C ALA A 6 -22.30 -44.32 7.66
N LEU A 7 -23.52 -44.24 8.20
CA LEU A 7 -24.48 -43.18 7.87
C LEU A 7 -24.25 -41.90 8.69
N MET A 8 -23.61 -42.00 9.87
CA MET A 8 -23.20 -40.82 10.65
C MET A 8 -21.93 -40.13 10.11
N LEU A 9 -21.07 -40.84 9.35
CA LEU A 9 -19.84 -40.25 8.81
C LEU A 9 -20.10 -39.36 7.57
N ILE A 10 -21.16 -39.64 6.81
CA ILE A 10 -21.49 -38.89 5.59
C ILE A 10 -22.19 -37.56 5.91
N VAL A 11 -22.96 -37.49 7.01
CA VAL A 11 -23.63 -36.25 7.43
C VAL A 11 -22.65 -35.24 8.04
N TRP A 12 -21.53 -35.71 8.63
CA TRP A 12 -20.47 -34.82 9.12
C TRP A 12 -19.54 -34.29 8.02
N LEU A 13 -19.39 -35.00 6.89
CA LEU A 13 -18.63 -34.49 5.75
C LEU A 13 -19.39 -33.43 4.93
N ALA A 14 -20.72 -33.44 4.96
CA ALA A 14 -21.56 -32.49 4.23
C ALA A 14 -21.78 -31.15 4.96
N ALA A 15 -21.44 -31.06 6.26
CA ALA A 15 -21.51 -29.81 7.02
C ALA A 15 -20.18 -29.02 7.04
N GLY A 16 -19.11 -29.57 6.47
CA GLY A 16 -17.75 -28.99 6.52
C GLY A 16 -17.18 -28.55 5.17
N SER A 17 -17.96 -28.50 4.10
CA SER A 17 -17.44 -28.20 2.75
C SER A 17 -18.39 -27.37 1.89
N VAL A 18 -18.93 -26.32 2.49
CA VAL A 18 -19.29 -25.11 1.76
C VAL A 18 -18.80 -23.93 2.58
N SER A 19 -17.49 -23.81 2.70
CA SER A 19 -16.91 -22.47 2.62
C SER A 19 -17.34 -22.00 1.24
N ALA A 20 -18.43 -21.24 1.18
CA ALA A 20 -18.60 -20.32 0.09
C ALA A 20 -17.30 -19.50 0.11
N PHE A 21 -16.40 -19.79 -0.83
CA PHE A 21 -15.49 -18.77 -1.29
C PHE A 21 -16.43 -17.71 -1.85
N ALA A 22 -16.91 -16.81 -0.97
CA ALA A 22 -17.11 -15.46 -1.42
C ALA A 22 -15.76 -15.12 -2.03
N GLU A 23 -15.71 -14.95 -3.36
CA GLU A 23 -14.72 -14.05 -3.91
C GLU A 23 -14.85 -12.80 -3.04
N GLU A 24 -13.93 -12.63 -2.10
CA GLU A 24 -13.78 -11.39 -1.40
C GLU A 24 -13.39 -10.42 -2.49
N THR A 25 -14.39 -9.72 -3.00
CA THR A 25 -14.22 -8.78 -4.09
C THR A 25 -13.29 -7.71 -3.58
N VAL A 26 -12.08 -7.68 -4.12
CA VAL A 26 -11.09 -6.65 -3.83
C VAL A 26 -11.79 -5.29 -3.97
N PRO A 27 -11.80 -4.45 -2.93
CA PRO A 27 -12.40 -3.13 -3.00
C PRO A 27 -11.73 -2.32 -4.11
N VAL A 28 -12.50 -1.55 -4.87
CA VAL A 28 -11.92 -0.67 -5.90
C VAL A 28 -11.15 0.45 -5.20
N PHE A 29 -9.89 0.64 -5.60
CA PHE A 29 -9.08 1.76 -5.12
C PHE A 29 -9.42 3.03 -5.91
N ASP A 30 -9.75 4.11 -5.22
CA ASP A 30 -10.07 5.42 -5.79
C ASP A 30 -8.78 6.19 -6.11
N ASP A 31 -8.62 6.58 -7.38
CA ASP A 31 -7.44 7.28 -7.86
C ASP A 31 -7.19 8.61 -7.13
N ILE A 32 -8.23 9.24 -6.56
CA ILE A 32 -8.09 10.47 -5.75
C ILE A 32 -7.18 10.27 -4.54
N LEU A 33 -7.06 9.04 -4.03
CA LEU A 33 -6.20 8.72 -2.90
C LEU A 33 -4.71 8.88 -3.27
N PHE A 34 -4.32 8.65 -4.52
CA PHE A 34 -2.97 8.95 -4.98
C PHE A 34 -2.67 10.45 -4.89
N GLU A 35 -3.58 11.29 -5.40
CA GLU A 35 -3.42 12.75 -5.35
C GLU A 35 -3.35 13.25 -3.91
N ASN A 36 -4.31 12.84 -3.07
CA ASN A 36 -4.34 13.21 -1.66
C ASN A 36 -3.08 12.78 -0.89
N GLY A 37 -2.59 11.57 -1.14
CA GLY A 37 -1.38 11.07 -0.48
C GLY A 37 -0.12 11.87 -0.88
N LYS A 38 0.04 12.16 -2.17
CA LYS A 38 1.22 12.91 -2.68
C LYS A 38 1.20 14.37 -2.25
N ASP A 39 0.04 15.01 -2.33
CA ASP A 39 -0.14 16.38 -1.84
C ASP A 39 0.06 16.47 -0.31
N ALA A 40 -0.39 15.46 0.43
CA ALA A 40 -0.13 15.39 1.87
C ALA A 40 1.36 15.27 2.17
N LEU A 41 2.11 14.45 1.44
CA LEU A 41 3.57 14.35 1.59
C LEU A 41 4.26 15.68 1.31
N TRP A 42 3.82 16.42 0.29
CA TRP A 42 4.33 17.76 -0.01
C TRP A 42 4.03 18.78 1.11
N LEU A 43 2.83 18.73 1.69
CA LEU A 43 2.44 19.57 2.82
C LEU A 43 3.24 19.24 4.08
N ILE A 44 3.47 17.95 4.33
CA ILE A 44 4.35 17.46 5.40
C ILE A 44 5.77 18.03 5.23
N ALA A 45 6.34 17.97 4.03
CA ALA A 45 7.66 18.54 3.73
C ALA A 45 7.72 20.06 3.89
N SER A 46 6.58 20.73 3.71
CA SER A 46 6.43 22.18 3.92
C SER A 46 6.18 22.55 5.39
N GLY A 47 5.99 21.56 6.28
CA GLY A 47 5.67 21.74 7.70
C GLY A 47 4.20 22.06 7.99
N ASP A 48 3.29 21.92 7.02
CA ASP A 48 1.86 22.19 7.19
C ASP A 48 1.09 20.90 7.53
N TYR A 49 1.32 20.41 8.75
CA TYR A 49 0.75 19.15 9.24
C TYR A 49 -0.77 19.19 9.41
N GLU A 50 -1.34 20.36 9.75
CA GLU A 50 -2.79 20.51 9.88
C GLU A 50 -3.48 20.34 8.52
N LEU A 51 -2.95 20.98 7.48
CA LEU A 51 -3.51 20.86 6.14
C LEU A 51 -3.27 19.45 5.58
N ALA A 52 -2.11 18.85 5.82
CA ALA A 52 -1.82 17.47 5.43
C ALA A 52 -2.85 16.49 6.02
N LEU A 53 -3.12 16.57 7.34
CA LEU A 53 -4.11 15.73 8.00
C LEU A 53 -5.53 15.95 7.46
N SER A 54 -5.88 17.20 7.13
CA SER A 54 -7.18 17.51 6.54
C SER A 54 -7.37 16.88 5.16
N LEU A 55 -6.28 16.75 4.39
CA LEU A 55 -6.29 16.14 3.06
C LEU A 55 -6.32 14.61 3.12
N LEU A 56 -5.54 14.02 4.04
CA LEU A 56 -5.58 12.59 4.30
C LEU A 56 -6.95 12.12 4.79
N ASN A 57 -7.66 12.98 5.53
CA ASN A 57 -9.06 12.78 5.93
C ASN A 57 -9.32 11.37 6.49
N PHE A 58 -8.54 10.98 7.50
CA PHE A 58 -8.65 9.63 8.07
C PHE A 58 -10.07 9.33 8.56
N ALA A 59 -10.60 8.17 8.18
CA ALA A 59 -11.96 7.76 8.47
C ALA A 59 -12.27 7.73 9.98
N GLU A 60 -11.30 7.27 10.77
CA GLU A 60 -11.35 7.25 12.22
C GLU A 60 -9.96 7.57 12.81
N GLY A 61 -9.94 8.11 14.03
CA GLY A 61 -8.68 8.24 14.78
C GLY A 61 -7.69 9.24 14.22
N VAL A 62 -8.16 10.36 13.64
CA VAL A 62 -7.29 11.46 13.18
C VAL A 62 -6.37 11.91 14.34
N PRO A 63 -5.04 11.81 14.20
CA PRO A 63 -4.11 12.26 15.24
C PRO A 63 -4.11 13.78 15.36
N SER A 64 -3.56 14.31 16.46
CA SER A 64 -3.27 15.74 16.53
C SER A 64 -2.12 16.10 15.57
N ALA A 65 -2.06 17.35 15.12
CA ALA A 65 -0.96 17.81 14.27
C ALA A 65 0.41 17.69 14.97
N GLU A 66 0.47 17.88 16.29
CA GLU A 66 1.69 17.72 17.10
C GLU A 66 2.15 16.25 17.16
N ASP A 67 1.22 15.32 17.39
CA ASP A 67 1.55 13.89 17.39
C ASP A 67 1.98 13.41 16.00
N PHE A 68 1.35 13.95 14.95
CA PHE A 68 1.69 13.64 13.57
C PHE A 68 3.06 14.21 13.19
N GLU A 69 3.36 15.45 13.55
CA GLU A 69 4.68 16.05 13.39
C GLU A 69 5.76 15.23 14.11
N LEU A 70 5.50 14.79 15.35
CA LEU A 70 6.43 13.95 16.10
C LEU A 70 6.68 12.62 15.39
N PHE A 71 5.63 11.98 14.86
CA PHE A 71 5.77 10.77 14.07
C PHE A 71 6.61 11.01 12.80
N ILE A 72 6.31 12.07 12.04
CA ILE A 72 7.05 12.38 10.82
C ILE A 72 8.52 12.62 11.13
N THR A 73 8.83 13.53 12.05
CA THR A 73 10.21 13.92 12.37
C THR A 73 11.03 12.78 12.98
N ALA A 74 10.39 11.80 13.63
CA ALA A 74 11.06 10.64 14.19
C ALA A 74 11.40 9.55 13.14
N ASN A 75 10.61 9.44 12.07
CA ASN A 75 10.72 8.34 11.10
C ASN A 75 11.22 8.78 9.72
N PHE A 76 11.09 10.06 9.37
CA PHE A 76 11.44 10.58 8.06
C PHE A 76 12.46 11.73 8.14
N PRO A 77 13.71 11.46 8.57
CA PRO A 77 14.74 12.49 8.63
C PRO A 77 15.05 13.11 7.26
N SER A 78 14.85 12.41 6.14
CA SER A 78 15.09 12.96 4.79
C SER A 78 14.14 14.11 4.43
N ILE A 79 12.91 14.09 4.94
CA ILE A 79 11.90 15.14 4.68
C ILE A 79 12.39 16.52 5.17
N ALA A 80 13.25 16.57 6.19
CA ALA A 80 13.78 17.82 6.72
C ALA A 80 14.61 18.61 5.68
N ASP A 81 15.13 17.95 4.64
CA ASP A 81 15.86 18.58 3.54
C ASP A 81 14.92 19.27 2.53
N GLY A 82 13.59 19.10 2.68
CA GLY A 82 12.55 19.90 2.03
C GLY A 82 12.27 19.56 0.57
N MET A 83 12.92 18.54 0.02
CA MET A 83 12.67 18.05 -1.34
C MET A 83 12.06 16.65 -1.25
N VAL A 84 10.82 16.51 -1.71
CA VAL A 84 10.15 15.21 -1.85
C VAL A 84 9.78 14.99 -3.31
N GLN A 85 9.83 13.74 -3.76
CA GLN A 85 9.38 13.35 -5.08
C GLN A 85 7.84 13.39 -5.17
N TYR A 86 7.30 13.51 -6.38
CA TYR A 86 5.84 13.65 -6.62
C TYR A 86 5.30 12.72 -7.72
N GLU A 87 6.14 11.87 -8.28
CA GLU A 87 5.80 11.07 -9.46
C GLU A 87 5.45 9.64 -9.08
N VAL A 88 6.32 8.99 -8.30
CA VAL A 88 6.22 7.58 -7.95
C VAL A 88 5.24 7.38 -6.80
N ALA A 89 4.27 6.52 -7.00
CA ALA A 89 3.42 5.97 -5.95
C ALA A 89 2.82 4.65 -6.43
N VAL A 90 2.70 3.69 -5.51
CA VAL A 90 2.11 2.38 -5.78
C VAL A 90 1.05 2.07 -4.74
N ALA A 91 -0.12 1.61 -5.18
CA ALA A 91 -1.14 1.05 -4.32
C ALA A 91 -1.19 -0.47 -4.53
N TYR A 92 -1.24 -1.24 -3.46
CA TYR A 92 -1.38 -2.70 -3.54
C TYR A 92 -2.33 -3.23 -2.48
N TYR A 93 -3.06 -4.30 -2.81
CA TYR A 93 -4.01 -4.94 -1.90
C TYR A 93 -3.46 -6.24 -1.35
N ASP A 94 -3.32 -6.34 -0.03
CA ASP A 94 -3.02 -7.60 0.64
C ASP A 94 -4.33 -8.31 1.03
N PRO A 95 -4.68 -9.44 0.39
CA PRO A 95 -5.89 -10.20 0.71
C PRO A 95 -5.81 -10.91 2.06
N GLN A 96 -4.63 -11.09 2.66
CA GLN A 96 -4.51 -11.69 4.00
C GLN A 96 -4.94 -10.72 5.10
N SER A 97 -4.62 -9.44 4.94
CA SER A 97 -5.04 -8.38 5.85
C SER A 97 -6.31 -7.65 5.41
N ALA A 98 -6.81 -7.93 4.21
CA ALA A 98 -7.91 -7.20 3.56
C ALA A 98 -7.68 -5.68 3.57
N LEU A 99 -6.50 -5.26 3.10
CA LEU A 99 -6.04 -3.88 3.23
C LEU A 99 -5.33 -3.40 1.97
N TRP A 100 -5.76 -2.25 1.47
CA TRP A 100 -4.98 -1.45 0.52
C TRP A 100 -3.88 -0.70 1.24
N THR A 101 -2.67 -0.75 0.67
CA THR A 101 -1.54 0.09 1.07
C THR A 101 -1.14 0.95 -0.11
N LEU A 102 -1.18 2.27 0.07
CA LEU A 102 -0.59 3.25 -0.83
C LEU A 102 0.79 3.62 -0.30
N ALA A 103 1.82 3.33 -1.07
CA ALA A 103 3.21 3.63 -0.77
C ALA A 103 3.72 4.77 -1.65
N ILE A 104 4.27 5.80 -1.01
CA ILE A 104 4.82 7.00 -1.65
C ILE A 104 6.24 7.18 -1.11
N PRO A 105 7.28 6.82 -1.89
CA PRO A 105 8.65 7.04 -1.46
C PRO A 105 8.91 8.55 -1.33
N VAL A 106 9.70 8.95 -0.35
CA VAL A 106 10.02 10.38 -0.11
C VAL A 106 10.92 10.92 -1.21
N GLU A 107 11.82 10.10 -1.72
CA GLU A 107 12.72 10.38 -2.83
C GLU A 107 12.48 9.36 -3.96
N GLU A 108 13.12 9.55 -5.11
CA GLU A 108 13.09 8.53 -6.16
C GLU A 108 13.63 7.19 -5.58
N PRO A 109 12.93 6.06 -5.74
CA PRO A 109 13.30 4.81 -5.09
C PRO A 109 14.47 4.11 -5.79
N GLU A 110 15.63 4.77 -5.82
CA GLU A 110 16.87 4.27 -6.42
C GLU A 110 17.50 3.10 -5.62
N ASN A 111 17.08 2.91 -4.38
CA ASN A 111 17.55 1.83 -3.50
C ASN A 111 16.49 1.41 -2.47
N GLU A 112 16.71 0.27 -1.83
CA GLU A 112 15.80 -0.35 -0.86
C GLU A 112 15.63 0.46 0.45
N GLU A 113 16.56 1.36 0.78
CA GLU A 113 16.56 2.12 2.04
C GLU A 113 15.72 3.39 1.97
N VAL A 114 15.21 3.76 0.78
CA VAL A 114 14.42 4.98 0.60
C VAL A 114 13.20 4.99 1.51
N GLU A 115 13.10 6.04 2.32
CA GLU A 115 12.00 6.24 3.26
C GLU A 115 10.69 6.34 2.48
N THR A 116 9.69 5.55 2.87
CA THR A 116 8.40 5.51 2.17
C THR A 116 7.27 5.81 3.14
N PHE A 117 6.49 6.82 2.81
CA PHE A 117 5.25 7.15 3.50
C PHE A 117 4.16 6.20 3.02
N VAL A 118 3.63 5.37 3.92
CA VAL A 118 2.59 4.40 3.59
C VAL A 118 1.26 4.83 4.21
N LEU A 119 0.19 4.67 3.43
CA LEU A 119 -1.18 5.02 3.79
C LEU A 119 -2.07 3.80 3.62
N PHE A 120 -2.92 3.54 4.60
CA PHE A 120 -3.73 2.33 4.64
C PHE A 120 -5.19 2.63 4.35
N SER A 121 -5.86 1.81 3.56
CA SER A 121 -7.29 1.90 3.29
C SER A 121 -7.95 0.53 3.33
N GLN A 122 -9.10 0.42 4.02
CA GLN A 122 -9.87 -0.83 4.06
C GLN A 122 -10.88 -0.93 2.91
N ASP A 123 -11.38 0.21 2.44
CA ASP A 123 -12.48 0.28 1.47
C ASP A 123 -12.06 0.80 0.10
N GLY A 124 -10.82 1.29 -0.03
CA GLY A 124 -10.29 1.90 -1.25
C GLY A 124 -10.77 3.32 -1.49
N THR A 125 -11.51 3.95 -0.57
CA THR A 125 -12.08 5.31 -0.74
C THR A 125 -11.66 6.29 0.35
N CYS A 126 -11.16 5.81 1.49
CA CYS A 126 -10.64 6.65 2.57
C CYS A 126 -9.46 5.99 3.28
N PHE A 127 -8.57 6.80 3.85
CA PHE A 127 -7.47 6.27 4.65
C PHE A 127 -7.93 5.98 6.08
N VAL A 128 -7.40 4.91 6.66
CA VAL A 128 -7.63 4.49 8.06
C VAL A 128 -6.38 4.67 8.93
N GLY A 129 -5.24 4.96 8.32
CA GLY A 129 -3.98 5.19 9.03
C GLY A 129 -2.81 5.43 8.09
N CYS A 130 -1.64 5.67 8.69
CA CYS A 130 -0.39 5.86 7.99
C CYS A 130 0.76 5.16 8.71
N GLY A 131 1.90 5.07 8.04
CA GLY A 131 3.10 4.45 8.58
C GLY A 131 4.36 4.83 7.82
N TYR A 132 5.46 4.23 8.27
CA TYR A 132 6.77 4.30 7.66
C TYR A 132 7.18 2.90 7.19
N MET A 133 7.82 2.83 6.04
CA MET A 133 8.43 1.62 5.53
C MET A 133 9.65 1.97 4.66
N PRO A 134 10.75 1.23 4.70
CA PRO A 134 11.79 1.36 3.67
C PRO A 134 11.27 0.77 2.35
N TRP A 135 11.70 1.32 1.22
CA TRP A 135 11.20 0.93 -0.09
C TRP A 135 11.34 -0.58 -0.37
N GLY A 136 12.46 -1.21 0.01
CA GLY A 136 12.65 -2.65 -0.20
C GLY A 136 11.61 -3.53 0.52
N ASP A 137 11.09 -3.09 1.66
CA ASP A 137 10.01 -3.79 2.36
C ASP A 137 8.66 -3.60 1.63
N VAL A 138 8.46 -2.46 0.97
CA VAL A 138 7.29 -2.19 0.10
C VAL A 138 7.34 -3.14 -1.10
N GLU A 139 8.49 -3.21 -1.78
CA GLU A 139 8.70 -4.10 -2.92
C GLU A 139 8.45 -5.56 -2.55
N ALA A 140 9.01 -6.01 -1.43
CA ALA A 140 8.81 -7.37 -0.93
C ALA A 140 7.35 -7.70 -0.65
N GLN A 141 6.52 -6.71 -0.27
CA GLN A 141 5.10 -6.92 -0.04
C GLN A 141 4.32 -7.08 -1.35
N TYR A 142 4.54 -6.20 -2.34
CA TYR A 142 3.74 -6.25 -3.57
C TYR A 142 4.27 -7.22 -4.63
N GLU A 143 5.51 -7.71 -4.53
CA GLU A 143 6.14 -8.59 -5.53
C GLU A 143 5.27 -9.82 -5.89
N ASN A 144 4.52 -10.34 -4.92
CA ASN A 144 3.72 -11.56 -5.08
C ASN A 144 2.21 -11.29 -5.10
N LEU A 145 1.78 -10.03 -5.20
CA LEU A 145 0.39 -9.63 -5.23
C LEU A 145 -0.11 -9.45 -6.67
N TYR A 146 -1.40 -9.70 -6.87
CA TYR A 146 -2.03 -9.55 -8.19
C TYR A 146 -2.62 -8.15 -8.39
N ASP A 147 -3.06 -7.51 -7.30
CA ASP A 147 -3.73 -6.22 -7.32
C ASP A 147 -2.73 -5.12 -6.94
N VAL A 148 -1.96 -4.69 -7.93
CA VAL A 148 -0.96 -3.62 -7.83
C VAL A 148 -1.28 -2.55 -8.86
N ILE A 149 -1.44 -1.31 -8.41
CA ILE A 149 -1.81 -0.14 -9.21
C ILE A 149 -0.69 0.88 -9.06
N TRP A 150 -0.09 1.27 -10.17
CA TRP A 150 0.91 2.33 -10.21
C TRP A 150 0.29 3.63 -10.71
N ASN A 151 0.54 4.73 -10.00
CA ASN A 151 0.20 6.06 -10.53
C ASN A 151 1.15 6.42 -11.68
N VAL A 152 2.44 6.22 -11.44
CA VAL A 152 3.52 6.15 -12.43
C VAL A 152 4.37 4.95 -12.04
N GLU A 153 4.47 3.97 -12.93
CA GLU A 153 5.30 2.79 -12.69
C GLU A 153 6.77 3.22 -12.62
N TYR A 154 7.42 2.94 -11.49
CA TYR A 154 8.86 3.17 -11.39
C TYR A 154 9.57 2.13 -12.23
N GLN A 155 10.20 2.58 -13.31
CA GLN A 155 11.13 1.77 -14.09
C GLN A 155 12.53 2.35 -13.84
N PRO A 156 13.37 1.70 -13.02
CA PRO A 156 14.75 2.13 -12.88
C PRO A 156 15.39 2.04 -14.26
N GLU A 157 15.67 3.21 -14.86
CA GLU A 157 16.13 3.47 -16.23
C GLU A 157 16.04 2.27 -17.18
N ASP A 158 15.07 2.33 -18.12
CA ASP A 158 15.01 1.56 -19.38
C ASP A 158 16.19 0.59 -19.51
N MET A 159 15.97 -0.68 -19.15
CA MET A 159 16.93 -1.75 -19.39
C MET A 159 17.36 -1.64 -20.85
N LEU A 160 18.51 -1.02 -21.11
CA LEU A 160 19.06 -0.84 -22.44
C LEU A 160 19.38 -2.24 -22.95
N VAL A 161 18.40 -2.87 -23.59
CA VAL A 161 18.63 -4.05 -24.41
C VAL A 161 19.42 -3.52 -25.60
N LEU A 162 20.75 -3.53 -25.46
CA LEU A 162 21.65 -3.47 -26.59
C LEU A 162 21.33 -4.70 -27.45
N VAL A 163 20.47 -4.53 -28.44
CA VAL A 163 20.34 -5.50 -29.52
C VAL A 163 21.69 -5.48 -30.23
N ASP A 164 22.45 -6.55 -30.05
CA ASP A 164 23.71 -6.75 -30.76
C ASP A 164 23.37 -6.85 -32.26
N ASP A 165 23.57 -5.77 -33.00
CA ASP A 165 23.47 -5.69 -34.47
C ASP A 165 24.60 -6.49 -35.17
N ALA A 166 25.05 -7.60 -34.57
CA ALA A 166 25.96 -8.55 -35.16
C ALA A 166 25.19 -9.64 -35.94
N ASN A 167 24.31 -9.26 -36.88
CA ASN A 167 23.79 -10.17 -37.93
C ASN A 167 23.08 -9.42 -39.09
N LEU A 168 23.70 -8.38 -39.65
CA LEU A 168 23.35 -7.84 -40.98
C LEU A 168 24.46 -8.08 -42.01
#